data_AF-A0A8T4LWM6-F1
#
_entry.id   AF-A0A8T4LWM6-F1
#
_cell.length_a   1.000
_cell.length_b   1.000
_cell.length_c   1.000
_cell.angle_alpha   90.00
_cell.angle_beta   90.00
_cell.angle_gamma   90.00
#
_symmetry.space_group_name_H-M   'P 1'
#
loop_
_entity.id
_entity.type
_entity.pdbx_description
1 polymer ?
#
loop_
_entity_poly.entity_id
_entity_poly.type
_entity_poly.pdbx_seq_one_letter_code
_entity_poly.pdbx_strand_id
1 'polypeptide(L)'
;INKTPEKLIEQPKCLDSDEKDFFTKGEVKAQGRGYTDVCTSPETVKEFYCQDEQVQDLIKNCPVGSKCEDGKCNKFEPICNDSDGGLNESYYGEVIFEESSGITYNYTDGCKDLYTLTEYYCEGNIAKSQIVACIPNRGEQCLRGACQKPKECGDTDSGINSFVPGIVKVVDKTIDATPREFTYEDYCSDNTTLIEYYCDEYETAVFQNISCTNNCDNASC
;
A
#
# COMPACT_ATOMS: atom_id res chain seq x y z
N ILE A 1 21.62 -81.02 16.80
CA ILE A 1 21.70 -79.59 16.40
C ILE A 1 20.36 -78.97 16.72
N ASN A 2 20.26 -78.30 17.87
CA ASN A 2 19.06 -77.57 18.29
C ASN A 2 18.94 -76.31 17.42
N LYS A 3 17.87 -76.20 16.63
CA LYS A 3 17.49 -74.92 16.03
C LYS A 3 16.58 -74.19 17.01
N THR A 4 17.08 -73.09 17.55
CA THR A 4 16.31 -72.09 18.29
C THR A 4 15.24 -71.48 17.36
N PRO A 5 13.99 -71.24 17.80
CA PRO A 5 13.00 -70.60 16.94
C PRO A 5 13.38 -69.13 16.73
N GLU A 6 13.40 -68.68 15.47
CA GLU A 6 13.43 -67.26 15.14
C GLU A 6 12.24 -66.57 15.78
N LYS A 7 12.51 -65.61 16.67
CA LYS A 7 11.53 -64.70 17.23
C LYS A 7 10.97 -63.87 16.07
N LEU A 8 9.75 -64.20 15.61
CA LEU A 8 8.99 -63.35 14.71
C LEU A 8 8.87 -61.96 15.36
N ILE A 9 9.53 -60.97 14.77
CA ILE A 9 9.37 -59.57 15.14
C ILE A 9 8.01 -59.16 14.59
N GLU A 10 7.02 -59.02 15.46
CA GLU A 10 5.71 -58.48 15.12
C GLU A 10 5.94 -57.05 14.60
N GLN A 11 5.74 -56.83 13.31
CA GLN A 11 5.88 -55.49 12.73
C GLN A 11 4.74 -54.61 13.26
N PRO A 12 5.05 -53.37 13.69
CA PRO A 12 4.02 -52.48 14.19
C PRO A 12 2.94 -52.28 13.12
N LYS A 13 1.67 -52.45 13.49
CA LYS A 13 0.53 -52.33 12.55
C LYS A 13 0.33 -50.91 12.02
N CYS A 14 0.87 -49.94 12.76
CA CYS A 14 0.84 -48.52 12.49
C CYS A 14 2.24 -47.99 12.78
N LEU A 15 2.86 -47.36 11.79
CA LEU A 15 4.15 -46.67 11.91
C LEU A 15 3.91 -45.19 11.67
N ASP A 16 4.44 -44.37 12.56
CA ASP A 16 4.32 -42.93 12.56
C ASP A 16 5.72 -42.32 12.49
N SER A 17 5.93 -41.31 11.65
CA SER A 17 7.27 -40.74 11.43
C SER A 17 7.67 -39.69 12.47
N ASP A 18 6.70 -39.08 13.14
CA ASP A 18 6.85 -37.91 14.01
C ASP A 18 5.88 -37.88 15.19
N GLU A 19 5.10 -38.95 15.35
CA GLU A 19 4.16 -39.15 16.46
C GLU A 19 3.00 -38.15 16.40
N LYS A 20 3.02 -37.10 17.20
CA LYS A 20 1.94 -36.11 17.27
C LYS A 20 2.55 -34.71 17.32
N ASP A 21 3.37 -34.41 16.32
CA ASP A 21 4.20 -33.22 16.20
C ASP A 21 3.79 -32.35 15.01
N PHE A 22 2.94 -31.36 15.30
CA PHE A 22 2.48 -30.37 14.34
C PHE A 22 3.58 -29.48 13.72
N PHE A 23 4.84 -29.55 14.14
CA PHE A 23 5.96 -28.78 13.56
C PHE A 23 6.84 -29.59 12.60
N THR A 24 6.63 -30.90 12.54
CA THR A 24 7.23 -31.79 11.56
C THR A 24 6.14 -32.23 10.59
N LYS A 25 6.51 -32.58 9.35
CA LYS A 25 5.53 -33.14 8.42
C LYS A 25 5.61 -34.65 8.52
N GLY A 26 4.52 -35.25 8.94
CA GLY A 26 4.40 -36.66 9.23
C GLY A 26 3.80 -37.50 8.13
N GLU A 27 4.10 -38.79 8.19
CA GLU A 27 3.45 -39.85 7.43
C GLU A 27 3.17 -41.07 8.33
N VAL A 28 1.90 -41.40 8.49
CA VAL A 28 1.45 -42.64 9.10
C VAL A 28 1.29 -43.74 8.04
N LYS A 29 1.96 -44.87 8.24
CA LYS A 29 1.80 -46.10 7.45
C LYS A 29 1.09 -47.18 8.27
N ALA A 30 -0.11 -47.55 7.84
CA ALA A 30 -0.87 -48.62 8.46
C ALA A 30 -1.56 -49.50 7.41
N GLN A 31 -1.42 -50.82 7.55
CA GLN A 31 -2.08 -51.83 6.68
C GLN A 31 -1.91 -51.57 5.16
N GLY A 32 -0.74 -51.06 4.74
CA GLY A 32 -0.45 -50.75 3.34
C GLY A 32 -1.02 -49.43 2.81
N ARG A 33 -1.58 -48.58 3.68
CA ARG A 33 -2.01 -47.21 3.36
C ARG A 33 -1.09 -46.19 4.02
N GLY A 34 -0.88 -45.07 3.34
CA GLY A 34 -0.16 -43.90 3.85
C GLY A 34 -1.13 -42.75 4.12
N TYR A 35 -0.95 -42.05 5.23
CA TYR A 35 -1.67 -40.84 5.62
C TYR A 35 -0.62 -39.79 5.95
N THR A 36 -0.69 -38.62 5.32
CA THR A 36 0.31 -37.56 5.48
C THR A 36 -0.37 -36.36 6.10
N ASP A 37 0.34 -35.65 6.96
CA ASP A 37 -0.19 -34.42 7.54
C ASP A 37 -0.46 -33.40 6.44
N VAL A 38 -1.56 -32.66 6.61
CA VAL A 38 -2.04 -31.71 5.61
C VAL A 38 -2.53 -30.44 6.26
N CYS A 39 -2.33 -29.33 5.55
CA CYS A 39 -2.98 -28.09 5.89
C CYS A 39 -4.44 -28.14 5.46
N THR A 40 -5.36 -27.98 6.41
CA THR A 40 -6.79 -27.80 6.10
C THR A 40 -7.12 -26.32 5.86
N SER A 41 -6.26 -25.43 6.36
CA SER A 41 -6.27 -23.99 6.12
C SER A 41 -4.83 -23.46 6.33
N PRO A 42 -4.54 -22.19 5.99
CA PRO A 42 -3.26 -21.55 6.34
C PRO A 42 -2.96 -21.51 7.85
N GLU A 43 -3.95 -21.70 8.72
CA GLU A 43 -3.77 -21.67 10.18
C GLU A 43 -3.90 -23.05 10.83
N THR A 44 -4.30 -24.09 10.10
CA THR A 44 -4.75 -25.34 10.71
C THR A 44 -4.10 -26.55 10.04
N VAL A 45 -3.40 -27.34 10.86
CA VAL A 45 -2.85 -28.65 10.49
C VAL A 45 -3.88 -29.73 10.85
N LYS A 46 -4.10 -30.65 9.92
CA LYS A 46 -4.66 -31.96 10.22
C LYS A 46 -3.51 -32.96 10.33
N GLU A 47 -3.25 -33.35 11.56
CA GLU A 47 -2.24 -34.33 11.97
C GLU A 47 -2.82 -35.74 11.89
N PHE A 48 -2.09 -36.68 11.30
CA PHE A 48 -2.34 -38.11 11.42
C PHE A 48 -1.32 -38.72 12.36
N TYR A 49 -1.79 -39.55 13.29
CA TYR A 49 -0.89 -40.19 14.26
C TYR A 49 -1.32 -41.61 14.61
N CYS A 50 -0.37 -42.42 15.09
CA CYS A 50 -0.67 -43.76 15.59
C CYS A 50 -1.05 -43.72 17.09
N GLN A 51 -2.24 -44.22 17.42
CA GLN A 51 -2.66 -44.47 18.81
C GLN A 51 -3.28 -45.86 18.92
N ASP A 52 -2.83 -46.65 19.89
CA ASP A 52 -3.29 -48.03 20.12
C ASP A 52 -3.27 -48.89 18.83
N GLU A 53 -2.19 -48.76 18.04
CA GLU A 53 -1.99 -49.42 16.74
C GLU A 53 -3.02 -49.05 15.64
N GLN A 54 -3.81 -48.00 15.84
CA GLN A 54 -4.78 -47.49 14.87
C GLN A 54 -4.38 -46.07 14.41
N VAL A 55 -4.70 -45.75 13.16
CA VAL A 55 -4.56 -44.38 12.63
C VAL A 55 -5.63 -43.50 13.27
N GLN A 56 -5.21 -42.38 13.84
CA GLN A 56 -6.06 -41.31 14.34
C GLN A 56 -5.75 -40.02 13.59
N ASP A 57 -6.65 -39.03 13.71
CA ASP A 57 -6.38 -37.67 13.26
C ASP A 57 -6.78 -36.60 14.27
N LEU A 58 -6.10 -35.45 14.21
CA LEU A 58 -6.41 -34.28 15.02
C LEU A 58 -6.23 -33.01 14.20
N ILE A 59 -7.25 -32.16 14.23
CA ILE A 59 -7.22 -30.82 13.62
C ILE A 59 -6.84 -29.81 14.69
N LYS A 60 -5.77 -29.04 14.46
CA LYS A 60 -5.29 -28.05 15.43
C LYS A 60 -4.78 -26.80 14.73
N ASN A 61 -5.03 -25.64 15.36
CA ASN A 61 -4.48 -24.37 14.91
C ASN A 61 -2.98 -24.27 15.24
N CYS A 62 -2.22 -23.75 14.30
CA CYS A 62 -0.84 -23.36 14.50
C CYS A 62 -0.75 -22.26 15.58
N PRO A 63 0.33 -22.26 16.38
CA PRO A 63 0.53 -21.21 17.38
C PRO A 63 0.67 -19.83 16.73
N VAL A 64 0.40 -18.78 17.51
CA VAL A 64 0.61 -17.39 17.09
C VAL A 64 2.04 -17.20 16.57
N GLY A 65 2.20 -16.54 15.42
CA GLY A 65 3.51 -16.38 14.75
C GLY A 65 3.92 -17.57 13.87
N SER A 66 2.98 -18.43 13.49
CA SER A 66 3.22 -19.52 12.55
C SER A 66 2.01 -19.78 11.65
N LYS A 67 2.27 -20.32 10.46
CA LYS A 67 1.25 -20.77 9.50
C LYS A 67 1.46 -22.22 9.13
N CYS A 68 0.38 -22.89 8.75
CA CYS A 68 0.47 -24.20 8.15
C CYS A 68 0.99 -24.08 6.72
N GLU A 69 2.12 -24.72 6.46
CA GLU A 69 2.69 -24.85 5.14
C GLU A 69 3.31 -26.24 4.99
N ASP A 70 2.94 -26.93 3.92
CA ASP A 70 3.33 -28.31 3.63
C ASP A 70 3.00 -29.31 4.77
N GLY A 71 1.81 -29.18 5.36
CA GLY A 71 1.31 -30.12 6.37
C GLY A 71 1.82 -29.89 7.80
N LYS A 72 2.57 -28.82 8.05
CA LYS A 72 3.14 -28.50 9.37
C LYS A 72 3.10 -27.02 9.67
N CYS A 73 3.19 -26.66 10.95
CA CYS A 73 3.31 -25.29 11.40
C CYS A 73 4.74 -24.78 11.24
N ASN A 74 4.94 -23.80 10.36
CA ASN A 74 6.21 -23.10 10.18
C ASN A 74 6.13 -21.71 10.78
N LYS A 75 7.20 -21.26 11.44
CA LYS A 75 7.30 -19.89 11.93
C LYS A 75 7.10 -18.92 10.77
N PHE A 76 6.18 -17.98 10.93
CA PHE A 76 5.87 -16.97 9.92
C PHE A 76 5.85 -15.60 10.59
N GLU A 77 6.73 -14.73 10.12
CA GLU A 77 6.78 -13.35 10.57
C GLU A 77 5.81 -12.54 9.68
N PRO A 78 4.94 -11.70 10.27
CA PRO A 78 4.10 -10.83 9.47
C PRO A 78 4.96 -9.92 8.60
N ILE A 79 4.41 -9.51 7.46
CA ILE A 79 5.09 -8.63 6.50
C ILE A 79 4.21 -7.40 6.32
N CYS A 80 4.81 -6.23 6.40
CA CYS A 80 4.14 -4.96 6.11
C CYS A 80 4.93 -4.25 5.03
N ASN A 81 4.28 -3.93 3.92
CA ASN A 81 4.85 -3.12 2.85
C ASN A 81 4.01 -1.86 2.67
N ASP A 82 4.70 -0.74 2.53
CA ASP A 82 4.15 0.61 2.53
C ASP A 82 4.70 1.33 1.28
N SER A 83 3.82 1.81 0.41
CA SER A 83 4.21 2.27 -0.93
C SER A 83 4.83 3.67 -0.96
N ASP A 84 4.56 4.50 0.04
CA ASP A 84 5.03 5.89 0.14
C ASP A 84 5.93 6.12 1.37
N GLY A 85 5.99 5.14 2.27
CA GLY A 85 7.11 4.92 3.16
C GLY A 85 6.93 5.59 4.51
N GLY A 86 6.34 4.85 5.44
CA GLY A 86 6.08 5.32 6.79
C GLY A 86 4.93 6.31 6.81
N LEU A 87 4.88 7.15 7.83
CA LEU A 87 3.87 8.22 7.91
C LEU A 87 4.26 9.33 6.92
N ASN A 88 3.62 9.39 5.75
CA ASN A 88 3.97 10.30 4.66
C ASN A 88 2.74 10.94 4.00
N GLU A 89 2.21 11.98 4.66
CA GLU A 89 0.96 12.61 4.24
C GLU A 89 0.99 13.32 2.87
N SER A 90 2.15 13.47 2.24
CA SER A 90 2.31 14.24 1.00
C SER A 90 2.00 13.41 -0.26
N TYR A 91 2.04 12.08 -0.13
CA TYR A 91 1.84 11.14 -1.22
C TYR A 91 0.66 10.24 -0.91
N TYR A 92 0.15 9.58 -1.94
CA TYR A 92 -0.86 8.55 -1.75
C TYR A 92 -0.16 7.24 -1.41
N GLY A 93 -0.52 6.65 -0.28
CA GLY A 93 -0.02 5.38 0.21
C GLY A 93 -1.01 4.21 0.10
N GLU A 94 -0.43 3.04 -0.09
CA GLU A 94 -1.03 1.72 0.01
C GLU A 94 -0.17 0.86 0.95
N VAL A 95 -0.81 0.32 1.98
CA VAL A 95 -0.22 -0.63 2.92
C VAL A 95 -0.75 -2.03 2.64
N ILE A 96 0.16 -2.93 2.27
CA ILE A 96 -0.09 -4.37 2.13
C ILE A 96 0.46 -5.05 3.38
N PHE A 97 -0.43 -5.67 4.16
CA PHE A 97 -0.10 -6.34 5.42
C PHE A 97 -0.47 -7.81 5.38
N GLU A 98 0.51 -8.71 5.51
CA GLU A 98 0.29 -10.16 5.63
C GLU A 98 0.46 -10.57 7.10
N GLU A 99 -0.62 -11.07 7.70
CA GLU A 99 -0.61 -11.55 9.08
C GLU A 99 0.07 -12.92 9.21
N SER A 100 0.32 -13.33 10.45
CA SER A 100 0.92 -14.63 10.80
C SER A 100 0.21 -15.84 10.17
N SER A 101 -1.09 -15.69 9.89
CA SER A 101 -1.97 -16.67 9.27
C SER A 101 -1.84 -16.77 7.75
N GLY A 102 -1.09 -15.88 7.10
CA GLY A 102 -1.05 -15.74 5.65
C GLY A 102 -2.26 -15.02 5.06
N ILE A 103 -3.12 -14.42 5.89
CA ILE A 103 -4.17 -13.51 5.43
C ILE A 103 -3.53 -12.17 5.06
N THR A 104 -3.85 -11.66 3.88
CA THR A 104 -3.38 -10.35 3.40
C THR A 104 -4.48 -9.30 3.50
N TYR A 105 -4.13 -8.14 4.04
CA TYR A 105 -4.94 -6.93 4.13
C TYR A 105 -4.34 -5.85 3.25
N ASN A 106 -5.22 -5.02 2.69
CA ASN A 106 -4.86 -3.87 1.88
C ASN A 106 -5.54 -2.64 2.48
N TYR A 107 -4.74 -1.67 2.91
CA TYR A 107 -5.19 -0.38 3.41
C TYR A 107 -4.67 0.71 2.48
N THR A 108 -5.48 1.75 2.28
CA THR A 108 -5.11 2.86 1.40
C THR A 108 -5.43 4.17 2.09
N ASP A 109 -4.61 5.17 1.82
CA ASP A 109 -4.80 6.49 2.38
C ASP A 109 -6.07 7.13 1.86
N GLY A 110 -6.74 7.85 2.74
CA GLY A 110 -8.12 8.24 2.51
C GLY A 110 -8.47 9.57 3.12
N CYS A 111 -9.04 10.45 2.28
CA CYS A 111 -9.61 11.70 2.75
C CYS A 111 -10.94 11.44 3.46
N LYS A 112 -10.98 11.73 4.76
CA LYS A 112 -12.21 11.71 5.55
C LYS A 112 -13.07 12.93 5.26
N ASP A 113 -12.41 14.07 5.07
CA ASP A 113 -12.99 15.33 4.62
C ASP A 113 -11.91 16.18 3.93
N LEU A 114 -12.22 17.44 3.61
CA LEU A 114 -11.33 18.33 2.86
C LEU A 114 -10.00 18.62 3.55
N TYR A 115 -9.90 18.44 4.87
CA TYR A 115 -8.69 18.78 5.64
C TYR A 115 -8.21 17.64 6.55
N THR A 116 -8.80 16.46 6.43
CA THR A 116 -8.51 15.31 7.28
C THR A 116 -8.17 14.09 6.46
N LEU A 117 -6.93 13.65 6.57
CA LEU A 117 -6.37 12.43 5.97
C LEU A 117 -6.36 11.31 7.00
N THR A 118 -6.77 10.11 6.58
CA THR A 118 -6.44 8.86 7.27
C THR A 118 -5.24 8.29 6.55
N GLU A 119 -4.11 8.30 7.23
CA GLU A 119 -2.82 7.81 6.77
C GLU A 119 -2.60 6.41 7.30
N TYR A 120 -2.33 5.43 6.44
CA TYR A 120 -1.91 4.09 6.79
C TYR A 120 -0.41 3.95 6.53
N TYR A 121 0.29 3.33 7.47
CA TYR A 121 1.74 3.16 7.34
C TYR A 121 2.23 1.89 8.03
N CYS A 122 3.43 1.45 7.66
CA CYS A 122 4.13 0.37 8.35
C CYS A 122 5.07 0.90 9.44
N GLU A 123 4.88 0.45 10.68
CA GLU A 123 5.89 0.59 11.74
C GLU A 123 6.57 -0.77 11.97
N GLY A 124 7.69 -0.99 11.28
CA GLY A 124 8.26 -2.33 11.15
C GLY A 124 7.31 -3.23 10.37
N ASN A 125 7.00 -4.42 10.91
CA ASN A 125 6.09 -5.38 10.28
C ASN A 125 4.64 -5.26 10.79
N ILE A 126 4.25 -4.08 11.29
CA ILE A 126 2.91 -3.84 11.83
C ILE A 126 2.27 -2.70 11.04
N ALA A 127 1.11 -2.97 10.45
CA ALA A 127 0.29 -1.93 9.84
C ALA A 127 -0.37 -1.07 10.92
N LYS A 128 -0.29 0.25 10.75
CA LYS A 128 -0.89 1.26 11.62
C LYS A 128 -1.66 2.27 10.80
N SER A 129 -2.44 3.10 11.48
CA SER A 129 -3.01 4.29 10.89
C SER A 129 -2.99 5.48 11.84
N GLN A 130 -3.03 6.68 11.27
CA GLN A 130 -3.10 7.94 11.98
C GLN A 130 -4.04 8.90 11.23
N ILE A 131 -4.73 9.74 12.01
CA ILE A 131 -5.47 10.87 11.46
C ILE A 131 -4.51 12.06 11.36
N VAL A 132 -4.28 12.53 10.15
CA VAL A 132 -3.42 13.67 9.83
C VAL A 132 -4.28 14.84 9.35
N ALA A 133 -3.97 16.05 9.79
CA ALA A 133 -4.65 17.26 9.35
C ALA A 133 -3.84 17.93 8.23
N CYS A 134 -4.43 18.10 7.05
CA CYS A 134 -3.83 18.91 5.99
C CYS A 134 -3.90 20.39 6.39
N ILE A 135 -2.82 21.15 6.16
CA ILE A 135 -2.65 22.47 6.78
C ILE A 135 -3.27 23.56 5.88
N PRO A 136 -4.45 24.12 6.21
CA PRO A 136 -5.14 25.06 5.32
C PRO A 136 -4.35 26.36 5.14
N ASN A 137 -3.61 26.76 6.18
CA ASN A 137 -2.76 27.97 6.15
C ASN A 137 -1.52 27.81 5.25
N ARG A 138 -1.22 26.60 4.77
CA ARG A 138 -0.22 26.33 3.72
C ARG A 138 -0.85 26.11 2.34
N GLY A 139 -2.17 26.26 2.24
CA GLY A 139 -2.94 25.99 1.03
C GLY A 139 -3.20 24.51 0.78
N GLU A 140 -3.00 23.64 1.76
CA GLU A 140 -3.19 22.20 1.59
C GLU A 140 -4.64 21.78 1.82
N GLN A 141 -5.06 20.79 1.05
CA GLN A 141 -6.32 20.06 1.18
C GLN A 141 -6.04 18.58 1.06
N CYS A 142 -6.89 17.75 1.66
CA CYS A 142 -6.84 16.33 1.40
C CYS A 142 -7.43 16.05 0.01
N LEU A 143 -6.57 15.60 -0.89
CA LEU A 143 -6.89 15.31 -2.28
C LEU A 143 -6.39 13.91 -2.62
N ARG A 144 -7.31 13.01 -2.94
CA ARG A 144 -7.02 11.64 -3.39
C ARG A 144 -6.08 10.86 -2.44
N GLY A 145 -6.31 11.00 -1.13
CA GLY A 145 -5.54 10.28 -0.12
C GLY A 145 -4.17 10.90 0.18
N ALA A 146 -3.98 12.20 -0.09
CA ALA A 146 -2.76 12.92 0.29
C ALA A 146 -3.09 14.39 0.63
N CYS A 147 -2.30 15.01 1.48
CA CYS A 147 -2.32 16.45 1.73
C CYS A 147 -1.54 17.18 0.62
N GLN A 148 -2.27 17.90 -0.23
CA GLN A 148 -1.72 18.56 -1.41
C GLN A 148 -2.34 19.96 -1.61
N LYS A 149 -1.61 20.85 -2.27
CA LYS A 149 -2.21 22.07 -2.80
C LYS A 149 -3.20 21.74 -3.93
N PRO A 150 -4.43 22.29 -3.91
CA PRO A 150 -5.43 22.02 -4.94
C PRO A 150 -5.06 22.57 -6.31
N LYS A 151 -4.25 23.62 -6.34
CA LYS A 151 -3.75 24.26 -7.56
C LYS A 151 -2.25 24.53 -7.44
N GLU A 152 -1.60 24.48 -8.58
CA GLU A 152 -0.21 24.94 -8.76
C GLU A 152 -0.19 25.88 -9.96
N CYS A 153 0.41 27.06 -9.78
CA CYS A 153 0.52 28.07 -10.82
C CYS A 153 2.00 28.32 -11.13
N GLY A 154 2.35 28.23 -12.41
CA GLY A 154 3.66 28.56 -12.93
C GLY A 154 3.58 29.75 -13.89
N ASP A 155 4.52 30.69 -13.74
CA ASP A 155 4.59 31.92 -14.51
C ASP A 155 5.99 32.08 -15.12
N THR A 156 6.08 32.27 -16.44
CA THR A 156 7.39 32.20 -17.15
C THR A 156 8.23 33.47 -17.06
N ASP A 157 7.65 34.61 -16.74
CA ASP A 157 8.32 35.91 -16.62
C ASP A 157 8.29 36.49 -15.19
N SER A 158 7.72 35.73 -14.26
CA SER A 158 7.75 35.91 -12.81
C SER A 158 6.95 37.10 -12.28
N GLY A 159 5.63 36.98 -12.33
CA GLY A 159 4.70 37.96 -11.79
C GLY A 159 4.36 39.01 -12.83
N ILE A 160 4.05 40.23 -12.39
CA ILE A 160 3.72 41.32 -13.31
C ILE A 160 5.02 41.84 -13.94
N ASN A 161 5.27 41.52 -15.22
CA ASN A 161 6.47 41.86 -15.98
C ASN A 161 6.18 42.25 -17.45
N SER A 162 5.71 43.48 -17.62
CA SER A 162 5.32 44.03 -18.93
C SER A 162 6.41 44.06 -20.02
N PHE A 163 7.66 43.70 -19.74
CA PHE A 163 8.78 43.78 -20.68
C PHE A 163 9.17 42.43 -21.28
N VAL A 164 8.60 41.33 -20.79
CA VAL A 164 8.89 39.98 -21.23
C VAL A 164 7.56 39.31 -21.52
N PRO A 165 7.35 38.71 -22.69
CA PRO A 165 6.11 37.96 -22.94
C PRO A 165 5.99 36.76 -21.98
N GLY A 166 4.89 36.71 -21.25
CA GLY A 166 4.59 35.69 -20.25
C GLY A 166 3.60 34.63 -20.70
N ILE A 167 3.71 33.47 -20.04
CA ILE A 167 2.78 32.34 -20.11
C ILE A 167 2.53 31.86 -18.68
N VAL A 168 1.28 31.92 -18.26
CA VAL A 168 0.81 31.34 -17.00
C VAL A 168 0.22 29.96 -17.25
N LYS A 169 0.69 28.95 -16.50
CA LYS A 169 0.14 27.59 -16.50
C LYS A 169 -0.42 27.25 -15.12
N VAL A 170 -1.69 26.86 -15.07
CA VAL A 170 -2.36 26.42 -13.83
C VAL A 170 -2.69 24.94 -13.94
N VAL A 171 -2.23 24.16 -12.96
CA VAL A 171 -2.59 22.76 -12.79
C VAL A 171 -3.65 22.66 -11.68
N ASP A 172 -4.87 22.27 -12.01
CA ASP A 172 -5.96 22.06 -11.05
C ASP A 172 -6.12 20.55 -10.76
N LYS A 173 -5.92 20.17 -9.50
CA LYS A 173 -5.96 18.77 -9.02
C LYS A 173 -7.33 18.36 -8.47
N THR A 174 -8.29 19.29 -8.39
CA THR A 174 -9.57 19.10 -7.68
C THR A 174 -10.67 18.48 -8.54
N ILE A 175 -10.56 18.55 -9.87
CA ILE A 175 -11.70 18.34 -10.76
C ILE A 175 -11.90 16.86 -11.13
N ASP A 176 -10.84 16.13 -11.52
CA ASP A 176 -10.92 14.73 -11.97
C ASP A 176 -9.73 13.89 -11.50
N ALA A 177 -9.73 12.58 -11.82
CA ALA A 177 -8.59 11.68 -11.60
C ALA A 177 -7.29 12.17 -12.31
N THR A 178 -7.43 12.93 -13.39
CA THR A 178 -6.31 13.55 -14.11
C THR A 178 -6.31 15.05 -13.82
N PRO A 179 -5.18 15.63 -13.36
CA PRO A 179 -5.06 17.07 -13.23
C PRO A 179 -5.42 17.77 -14.54
N ARG A 180 -6.16 18.88 -14.46
CA ARG A 180 -6.48 19.71 -15.63
C ARG A 180 -5.49 20.84 -15.71
N GLU A 181 -4.98 21.09 -16.91
CA GLU A 181 -4.05 22.18 -17.18
C GLU A 181 -4.77 23.30 -17.93
N PHE A 182 -4.56 24.53 -17.48
CA PHE A 182 -5.01 25.75 -18.12
C PHE A 182 -3.79 26.60 -18.49
N THR A 183 -3.84 27.28 -19.63
CA THR A 183 -2.76 28.15 -20.10
C THR A 183 -3.33 29.52 -20.45
N TYR A 184 -2.65 30.56 -20.00
CA TYR A 184 -2.95 31.96 -20.27
C TYR A 184 -1.67 32.60 -20.80
N GLU A 185 -1.80 33.36 -21.87
CA GLU A 185 -0.66 34.02 -22.52
C GLU A 185 -0.92 35.51 -22.49
N ASP A 186 0.13 36.28 -22.25
CA ASP A 186 0.06 37.73 -22.36
C ASP A 186 -0.29 38.13 -23.78
N TYR A 187 -1.03 39.22 -23.91
CA TYR A 187 -1.37 39.73 -25.23
C TYR A 187 -1.69 41.22 -25.22
N CYS A 188 -1.42 41.85 -26.36
CA CYS A 188 -1.84 43.22 -26.60
C CYS A 188 -3.34 43.25 -26.91
N SER A 189 -4.16 43.81 -26.02
CA SER A 189 -5.59 44.00 -26.31
C SER A 189 -5.82 45.12 -27.32
N ASP A 190 -4.91 46.10 -27.34
CA ASP A 190 -4.79 47.14 -28.37
C ASP A 190 -3.33 47.61 -28.47
N ASN A 191 -3.05 48.58 -29.35
CA ASN A 191 -1.68 49.08 -29.59
C ASN A 191 -1.01 49.72 -28.35
N THR A 192 -1.74 49.99 -27.28
CA THR A 192 -1.21 50.67 -26.09
C THR A 192 -1.53 49.94 -24.79
N THR A 193 -2.25 48.82 -24.85
CA THR A 193 -2.70 48.09 -23.66
C THR A 193 -2.26 46.63 -23.75
N LEU A 194 -1.42 46.24 -22.80
CA LEU A 194 -1.02 44.86 -22.54
C LEU A 194 -1.96 44.24 -21.49
N ILE A 195 -2.48 43.06 -21.78
CA ILE A 195 -3.11 42.19 -20.80
C ILE A 195 -2.04 41.24 -20.30
N GLU A 196 -1.63 41.49 -19.07
CA GLU A 196 -0.57 40.75 -18.37
C GLU A 196 -1.22 39.69 -17.48
N TYR A 197 -0.97 38.42 -17.74
CA TYR A 197 -1.35 37.33 -16.86
C TYR A 197 -0.22 37.02 -15.89
N TYR A 198 -0.57 36.73 -14.63
CA TYR A 198 0.40 36.32 -13.62
C TYR A 198 -0.24 35.39 -12.59
N CYS A 199 0.60 34.68 -11.82
CA CYS A 199 0.16 33.88 -10.68
C CYS A 199 -0.01 34.73 -9.42
N ASP A 200 -1.16 34.62 -8.76
CA ASP A 200 -1.39 35.24 -7.44
C ASP A 200 -0.91 34.35 -6.27
N GLU A 201 -1.07 34.85 -5.03
CA GLU A 201 -0.70 34.12 -3.81
C GLU A 201 -1.53 32.84 -3.55
N TYR A 202 -2.64 32.67 -4.27
CA TYR A 202 -3.56 31.53 -4.16
C TYR A 202 -3.39 30.53 -5.32
N GLU A 203 -2.27 30.58 -6.03
CA GLU A 203 -1.95 29.67 -7.15
C GLU A 203 -3.02 29.77 -8.27
N THR A 204 -3.54 30.97 -8.51
CA THR A 204 -4.56 31.25 -9.53
C THR A 204 -4.01 32.21 -10.58
N ALA A 205 -4.33 31.95 -11.85
CA ALA A 205 -4.06 32.89 -12.93
C ALA A 205 -5.00 34.09 -12.83
N VAL A 206 -4.41 35.27 -12.71
CA VAL A 206 -5.10 36.57 -12.71
C VAL A 206 -4.49 37.46 -13.79
N PHE A 207 -5.10 38.60 -14.08
CA PHE A 207 -4.56 39.53 -15.07
C PHE A 207 -4.58 40.98 -14.61
N GLN A 208 -3.72 41.80 -15.22
CA GLN A 208 -3.68 43.25 -15.09
C GLN A 208 -3.63 43.91 -16.47
N ASN A 209 -4.30 45.05 -16.60
CA ASN A 209 -4.18 45.91 -17.78
C ASN A 209 -3.02 46.89 -17.58
N ILE A 210 -2.02 46.85 -18.45
CA ILE A 210 -0.84 47.71 -18.41
C ILE A 210 -0.85 48.64 -19.61
N SER A 211 -0.75 49.95 -19.36
CA SER A 211 -0.63 50.95 -20.43
C SER A 211 0.83 51.09 -20.87
N CYS A 212 1.13 50.69 -22.10
CA CYS A 212 2.45 50.85 -22.70
C CYS A 212 2.70 52.32 -23.07
N THR A 213 3.91 52.82 -22.77
CA THR A 213 4.27 54.22 -23.04
C THR A 213 4.47 54.49 -24.54
N ASN A 214 4.90 53.49 -25.31
CA ASN A 214 5.18 53.61 -26.75
C ASN A 214 4.19 52.81 -27.60
N ASN A 215 4.31 51.48 -27.57
CA ASN A 215 3.45 50.55 -28.30
C ASN A 215 3.42 49.23 -27.51
N CYS A 216 2.35 48.45 -27.67
CA CYS A 216 2.31 47.05 -27.27
C CYS A 216 2.57 46.19 -28.50
N ASP A 217 3.67 45.43 -28.50
CA ASP A 217 4.03 44.53 -29.58
C ASP A 217 4.51 43.19 -29.03
N ASN A 218 4.13 42.09 -29.70
CA ASN A 218 4.49 40.72 -29.32
C ASN A 218 4.26 40.41 -27.83
N ALA A 219 3.11 40.84 -27.29
CA ALA A 219 2.75 40.63 -25.89
C ALA A 219 3.73 41.26 -24.88
N SER A 220 4.23 42.46 -25.18
CA SER A 220 5.08 43.24 -24.28
C SER A 220 4.98 44.74 -24.57
N CYS A 221 5.29 45.56 -23.56
CA CYS A 221 5.67 46.97 -23.66
C CYS A 221 7.20 47.11 -23.76
#